data_AF-A0A377H533-F1
#
_entry.id   AF-A0A377H533-F1
#
_cell.length_a   1.000
_cell.length_b   1.000
_cell.length_c   1.000
_cell.angle_alpha   90.00
_cell.angle_beta   90.00
_cell.angle_gamma   90.00
#
_symmetry.space_group_name_H-M   'P 1'
#
loop_
_entity.id
_entity.type
_entity.pdbx_description
1 polymer ?
#
loop_
_entity_poly.entity_id
_entity_poly.type
_entity_poly.pdbx_seq_one_letter_code
_entity_poly.pdbx_strand_id
1 'polypeptide(L)' 'MLSYQQLPTQHNIVLNMSRKENCLDNAAMESFFGRMKVKCFYNNTFESIEELEFVIKEYVRYYNENRI' A
#
# COMPACT_ATOMS: atom_id res chain seq x y z
N MET A 1 19.89 -16.12 3.46
CA MET A 1 18.79 -15.15 3.35
C MET A 1 18.80 -14.30 4.61
N LEU A 2 18.85 -12.98 4.48
CA LEU A 2 18.80 -12.08 5.64
C LEU A 2 17.40 -12.13 6.24
N SER A 3 17.29 -12.08 7.57
CA SER A 3 15.97 -12.00 8.19
C SER A 3 15.33 -10.66 7.84
N TYR A 4 14.00 -10.60 7.75
CA TYR A 4 13.28 -9.37 7.43
C TYR A 4 13.67 -8.19 8.34
N GLN A 5 14.03 -8.47 9.59
CA GLN A 5 14.48 -7.50 10.59
C GLN A 5 15.87 -6.93 10.31
N GLN A 6 16.69 -7.59 9.50
CA GLN A 6 18.06 -7.17 9.16
C GLN A 6 18.12 -6.28 7.92
N LEU A 7 17.11 -6.35 7.05
CA LEU A 7 17.05 -5.57 5.80
C LEU A 7 17.12 -4.05 6.03
N PRO A 8 16.42 -3.45 7.00
CA PRO A 8 16.47 -2.00 7.21
C PRO A 8 17.88 -1.52 7.55
N THR A 9 18.59 -2.25 8.41
CA THR A 9 19.97 -1.93 8.78
C THR A 9 20.91 -1.94 7.59
N GLN A 10 20.74 -2.89 6.66
CA GLN A 10 21.57 -2.96 5.45
C GLN A 10 21.33 -1.81 4.48
N HIS A 11 20.11 -1.25 4.48
CA HIS A 11 19.74 -0.14 3.62
C HIS A 11 19.78 1.22 4.33
N ASN A 12 20.36 1.29 5.54
CA ASN A 12 20.39 2.48 6.38
C ASN A 12 18.99 3.08 6.66
N ILE A 13 17.97 2.22 6.74
CA ILE A 13 16.60 2.58 7.06
C ILE A 13 16.39 2.42 8.57
N VAL A 14 15.93 3.50 9.21
CA VAL A 14 15.53 3.48 10.62
C VAL A 14 14.07 3.04 10.70
N LEU A 15 13.81 1.91 11.35
CA LEU A 15 12.44 1.49 11.65
C LEU A 15 11.88 2.31 12.81
N ASN A 16 10.79 3.01 12.57
CA ASN A 16 9.99 3.60 13.64
C ASN A 16 8.80 2.69 13.95
N MET A 17 8.92 1.90 15.01
CA MET A 17 7.82 1.13 15.57
C MET A 17 7.30 1.90 16.78
N SER A 18 6.43 2.88 16.54
CA SER A 18 5.70 3.55 17.63
C SER A 18 4.97 2.53 18.50
N ARG A 19 4.56 2.96 19.71
CA ARG A 19 3.84 2.09 20.64
C ARG A 19 2.69 1.36 19.95
N LYS A 20 2.49 0.10 20.33
CA LYS A 20 1.33 -0.69 19.95
C LYS A 20 0.05 0.15 20.15
N GLU A 21 -0.86 0.11 19.17
CA GLU A 21 -2.12 0.87 19.13
C GLU A 21 -2.03 2.35 18.75
N ASN A 22 -0.89 2.84 18.21
CA ASN A 22 -0.87 4.16 17.58
C ASN A 22 -1.48 4.12 16.16
N CYS A 23 -2.77 4.46 16.04
CA CYS A 23 -3.46 4.50 14.75
C CYS A 23 -2.99 5.62 13.82
N LEU A 24 -2.40 6.70 14.35
CA LEU A 24 -2.01 7.87 13.56
C LEU A 24 -0.93 7.55 12.54
N ASP A 25 0.02 6.69 12.90
CA ASP A 25 1.10 6.28 12.00
C ASP A 25 0.58 5.43 10.83
N ASN A 26 -0.53 4.71 11.03
CA ASN A 26 -1.15 3.88 10.00
C ASN A 26 -2.27 4.60 9.23
N ALA A 27 -2.82 5.69 9.76
CA ALA A 27 -4.01 6.35 9.22
C ALA A 27 -3.89 6.75 7.75
N ALA A 28 -2.70 7.17 7.31
CA ALA A 28 -2.43 7.50 5.91
C ALA A 28 -2.56 6.27 4.99
N MET A 29 -1.97 5.14 5.40
CA MET A 29 -2.05 3.88 4.65
C MET A 29 -3.45 3.28 4.70
N GLU A 30 -4.15 3.35 5.84
CA GLU A 30 -5.55 2.94 5.93
C GLU A 30 -6.44 3.74 4.97
N SER A 31 -6.25 5.06 4.93
CA SER A 31 -6.98 5.95 4.01
C SER A 31 -6.66 5.62 2.54
N PHE A 32 -5.40 5.34 2.21
CA PHE A 32 -4.98 4.90 0.89
C PHE A 32 -5.70 3.61 0.48
N PHE A 33 -5.63 2.57 1.32
CA PHE A 33 -6.22 1.27 1.03
C PHE A 33 -7.74 1.31 1.00
N GLY A 34 -8.37 2.11 1.86
CA GLY A 34 -9.81 2.34 1.83
C GLY A 34 -10.27 2.90 0.48
N ARG A 35 -9.60 3.96 -0.01
CA ARG A 35 -9.90 4.55 -1.32
C ARG A 35 -9.59 3.60 -2.48
N MET A 36 -8.49 2.87 -2.41
CA MET A 36 -8.11 1.90 -3.44
C MET A 36 -9.17 0.80 -3.57
N LYS A 37 -9.64 0.25 -2.46
CA LYS A 37 -10.67 -0.79 -2.46
C LYS A 37 -11.96 -0.31 -3.09
N VAL A 38 -12.43 0.88 -2.73
CA VAL A 38 -13.63 1.48 -3.33
C VAL A 38 -13.41 1.73 -4.82
N LYS A 39 -12.32 2.35 -5.23
CA LYS A 39 -12.10 2.71 -6.65
C LYS A 39 -11.81 1.52 -7.56
N CYS A 40 -11.14 0.48 -7.05
CA CYS A 40 -10.74 -0.66 -7.88
C CYS A 40 -11.77 -1.80 -7.84
N PHE A 41 -12.43 -2.05 -6.70
CA PHE A 41 -13.24 -3.26 -6.51
C PHE A 41 -14.74 -3.00 -6.38
N TYR A 42 -15.17 -1.76 -6.15
CA TYR A 42 -16.60 -1.48 -6.06
C TYR A 42 -17.25 -1.74 -7.42
N ASN A 43 -18.11 -2.76 -7.46
CA ASN A 43 -18.85 -3.20 -8.65
C ASN A 43 -17.97 -3.70 -9.81
N ASN A 44 -16.73 -4.13 -9.52
CA ASN A 44 -15.83 -4.75 -10.48
C ASN A 44 -15.57 -6.21 -10.11
N THR A 45 -15.56 -7.08 -11.11
CA THR A 45 -15.10 -8.48 -11.01
C THR A 45 -13.92 -8.66 -11.94
N PHE A 46 -12.91 -9.40 -11.50
CA PHE A 46 -11.72 -9.67 -12.28
C PHE A 46 -11.73 -11.13 -12.72
N GLU A 47 -11.41 -11.37 -13.99
CA GLU A 47 -11.36 -12.72 -14.56
C GLU A 47 -9.98 -13.37 -14.37
N SER A 48 -8.97 -12.56 -14.01
CA SER A 48 -7.59 -13.02 -13.83
C SER A 48 -6.81 -12.19 -12.80
N ILE A 49 -5.70 -12.74 -12.32
CA ILE A 49 -4.78 -12.02 -11.43
C ILE A 49 -4.07 -10.91 -12.20
N GLU A 50 -3.77 -11.13 -13.47
CA GLU A 50 -3.11 -10.19 -14.36
C GLU A 50 -3.95 -8.92 -14.54
N GLU A 51 -5.26 -9.08 -14.72
CA GLU A 51 -6.21 -7.96 -14.80
C GLU A 51 -6.25 -7.17 -13.48
N LEU A 52 -6.30 -7.87 -12.35
CA LEU A 52 -6.27 -7.26 -11.03
C LEU A 52 -4.97 -6.46 -10.81
N GLU A 53 -3.82 -7.06 -11.15
CA GLU A 53 -2.53 -6.37 -11.06
C GLU A 53 -2.48 -5.12 -11.92
N PHE A 54 -3.02 -5.19 -13.15
CA PHE A 54 -3.08 -4.05 -14.05
C PHE A 54 -3.89 -2.90 -13.42
N VAL A 55 -5.10 -3.18 -12.92
CA VAL A 55 -5.94 -2.17 -12.29
C VAL A 55 -5.30 -1.56 -11.04
N ILE A 56 -4.61 -2.37 -10.21
CA ILE A 56 -3.88 -1.86 -9.05
C ILE A 56 -2.73 -0.94 -9.48
N LYS A 57 -1.93 -1.32 -10.48
CA LYS A 57 -0.82 -0.50 -11.01
C LYS A 57 -1.33 0.83 -11.54
N GLU A 58 -2.42 0.82 -12.29
CA GLU A 58 -3.07 2.01 -12.81
C GLU A 58 -3.57 2.93 -11.69
N TYR A 59 -4.18 2.35 -10.65
CA TYR A 59 -4.61 3.13 -9.48
C TYR A 59 -3.43 3.77 -8.74
N VAL A 60 -2.34 3.04 -8.53
CA VAL A 60 -1.13 3.57 -7.88
C VAL A 60 -0.54 4.72 -8.69
N ARG A 61 -0.47 4.58 -10.02
CA ARG A 61 -0.03 5.66 -10.92
C ARG A 61 -0.93 6.88 -10.80
N TYR A 62 -2.25 6.70 -10.89
CA TYR A 62 -3.22 7.78 -10.69
C TYR A 62 -3.04 8.46 -9.33
N TYR A 63 -2.88 7.68 -8.25
CA TYR A 63 -2.73 8.21 -6.89
C TYR A 63 -1.49 9.10 -6.74
N ASN A 64 -0.38 8.71 -7.35
CA ASN A 64 0.90 9.42 -7.25
C ASN A 64 0.99 10.63 -8.19
N GLU A 65 0.42 10.53 -9.38
CA GLU A 65 0.65 11.52 -10.46
C GLU A 65 -0.54 12.47 -10.66
N ASN A 66 -1.77 12.05 -10.35
CA ASN A 66 -2.99 12.72 -10.81
C ASN A 66 -4.01 13.04 -9.71
N ARG A 67 -3.78 12.63 -8.47
CA ARG A 67 -4.78 12.73 -7.37
C ARG A 67 -5.04 14.15 -6.86
N ILE A 68 -4.23 15.13 -7.27
CA ILE A 68 -4.21 16.51 -6.76
C ILE A 68 -5.64 17.08 -6.66
#